data_AF-A0A1R4EZB3-F1
#
_entry.id   AF-A0A1R4EZB3-F1
#
_cell.length_a   1.000
_cell.length_b   1.000
_cell.length_c   1.000
_cell.angle_alpha   90.00
_cell.angle_beta   90.00
_cell.angle_gamma   90.00
#
_symmetry.space_group_name_H-M   'P 1'
#
loop_
_entity.id
_entity.type
_entity.pdbx_description
1 polymer ?
#
loop_
_entity_poly.entity_id
_entity_poly.type
_entity_poly.pdbx_seq_one_letter_code
_entity_poly.pdbx_strand_id
1 'polypeptide(L)'
;MPNALIRRILLCLLIAAPAVALRLTGVRFLPVVDLIIFGAAVVAAAFLLAWAAEAAHKDISGALAIALLALIAVLPEYAVDLYYAYTAGSDPAYTHFAAANMTGSNRLLLGFGWPLVVIVAYLVARRLHRGTGRKVVALRLPGESRLDIGFLAILALVAFAIPLMGSIPIWFGIGLIAVFALYLWRAGQVQSDEEEEFVGAAALIADLPTRSRRTTVVALFVVSAAVILLSAEPFAESLVASGSALGIDSYFLVQWLAPLASEAPEFIIAVMFALRGKGAAAIGTLIASKVNQWSLLVGSLPVAYWAGGGDAALPLDGRQVEEFVLTATQTLLGVAIIIGLRFHWWSALGLAALFAVQFAVTDTGGRYVLSAVQAALAVAFLVAHRRDILPALAAPFARASGRGTDGSEEAVAAGASAERAGETSAQGAGEDPARESAEAASAALDAPRPARTGR
;
A
#
# COMPACT_ATOMS: atom_id res chain seq x y z
N MET A 1 -2.94 -13.25 26.33
CA MET A 1 -2.62 -13.23 24.89
C MET A 1 -2.74 -14.65 24.33
N PRO A 2 -3.20 -14.84 23.08
CA PRO A 2 -3.26 -16.15 22.44
C PRO A 2 -1.86 -16.79 22.29
N ASN A 3 -1.75 -18.10 22.49
CA ASN A 3 -0.48 -18.83 22.36
C ASN A 3 0.16 -18.68 20.97
N ALA A 4 -0.67 -18.61 19.92
CA ALA A 4 -0.19 -18.40 18.56
C ALA A 4 0.49 -17.02 18.37
N LEU A 5 -0.04 -15.97 19.00
CA LEU A 5 0.54 -14.63 18.95
C LEU A 5 1.89 -14.60 19.68
N ILE A 6 1.95 -15.19 20.88
CA ILE A 6 3.19 -15.27 21.68
C ILE A 6 4.29 -15.98 20.89
N ARG A 7 4.00 -17.13 20.27
CA ARG A 7 4.97 -17.87 19.46
C ARG A 7 5.53 -17.06 18.29
N ARG A 8 4.67 -16.31 17.59
CA ARG A 8 5.08 -15.45 16.47
C ARG A 8 5.99 -14.31 16.94
N ILE A 9 5.61 -13.65 18.03
CA ILE A 9 6.42 -12.56 18.62
C ILE A 9 7.78 -13.11 19.07
N LEU A 10 7.79 -14.21 19.83
CA LEU A 10 9.02 -14.83 20.32
C LEU A 10 9.94 -15.28 19.18
N LEU A 11 9.38 -15.79 18.07
CA LEU A 11 10.17 -16.16 16.90
C LEU A 11 10.88 -14.94 16.30
N CYS A 12 10.17 -13.83 16.07
CA CYS A 12 10.78 -12.61 15.57
C CYS A 12 11.85 -12.07 16.52
N LEU A 13 11.58 -12.07 17.83
CA LEU A 13 12.55 -11.63 18.84
C LEU A 13 13.79 -12.53 18.88
N LEU A 14 13.62 -13.85 18.72
CA LEU A 14 14.73 -14.80 18.68
C LEU A 14 15.59 -14.61 17.43
N ILE A 15 14.97 -14.28 16.29
CA ILE A 15 15.70 -13.94 15.05
C ILE A 15 16.46 -12.61 15.21
N ALA A 16 15.88 -11.62 15.89
CA ALA A 16 16.50 -10.32 16.10
C ALA A 16 17.57 -10.30 17.21
N ALA A 17 17.49 -11.22 18.19
CA ALA A 17 18.35 -11.23 19.37
C ALA A 17 19.86 -11.27 19.05
N PRO A 18 20.36 -12.07 18.07
CA PRO A 18 21.77 -12.07 17.70
C PRO A 18 22.26 -10.69 17.27
N ALA A 19 21.52 -9.98 16.42
CA ALA A 19 21.90 -8.64 15.95
C ALA A 19 22.01 -7.64 17.12
N VAL A 20 21.04 -7.67 18.03
CA VAL A 20 21.07 -6.82 19.23
C VAL A 20 22.27 -7.16 20.11
N ALA A 21 22.56 -8.45 20.32
CA ALA A 21 23.72 -8.88 21.08
C ALA A 21 25.05 -8.42 20.45
N LEU A 22 25.20 -8.54 19.12
CA LEU A 22 26.38 -8.07 18.41
C LEU A 22 26.54 -6.55 18.49
N ARG A 23 25.44 -5.79 18.32
CA ARG A 23 25.48 -4.33 18.45
C ARG A 23 25.90 -3.89 19.86
N LEU A 24 25.40 -4.55 20.91
CA LEU A 24 25.70 -4.20 22.30
C LEU A 24 27.11 -4.63 22.75
N THR A 25 27.61 -5.76 22.23
CA THR A 25 28.94 -6.28 22.59
C THR A 25 30.07 -5.73 21.73
N GLY A 26 29.74 -5.17 20.55
CA GLY A 26 30.72 -4.71 19.57
C GLY A 26 31.45 -5.84 18.84
N VAL A 27 31.02 -7.10 19.00
CA VAL A 27 31.58 -8.25 18.29
C VAL A 27 31.23 -8.14 16.80
N ARG A 28 32.23 -8.34 15.94
CA ARG A 28 32.08 -8.31 14.47
C ARG A 28 32.47 -9.67 13.90
N PHE A 29 31.70 -10.14 12.92
CA PHE A 29 32.05 -11.33 12.16
C PHE A 29 32.53 -10.95 10.75
N LEU A 30 32.59 -11.95 9.86
CA LEU A 30 32.80 -11.69 8.44
C LEU A 30 31.62 -10.85 7.91
N PRO A 31 31.86 -9.91 6.97
CA PRO A 31 30.82 -9.00 6.48
C PRO A 31 29.53 -9.70 6.04
N VAL A 32 29.64 -10.85 5.37
CA VAL A 32 28.48 -11.62 4.90
C VAL A 32 27.64 -12.19 6.06
N VAL A 33 28.30 -12.58 7.16
CA VAL A 33 27.62 -13.10 8.34
C VAL A 33 26.90 -11.98 9.06
N ASP A 34 27.57 -10.84 9.26
CA ASP A 34 26.95 -9.66 9.87
C ASP A 34 25.78 -9.16 9.01
N LEU A 35 25.94 -9.13 7.68
CA LEU A 35 24.87 -8.80 6.74
C LEU A 35 23.62 -9.68 6.95
N ILE A 36 23.80 -11.00 7.05
CA ILE A 36 22.69 -11.93 7.26
C ILE A 36 22.05 -11.71 8.63
N ILE A 37 22.85 -11.53 9.68
CA ILE A 37 22.36 -11.37 11.05
C ILE A 37 21.56 -10.07 11.19
N PHE A 38 22.13 -8.94 10.80
CA PHE A 38 21.46 -7.64 10.89
C PHE A 38 20.29 -7.53 9.92
N GLY A 39 20.41 -8.08 8.70
CA GLY A 39 19.31 -8.14 7.73
C GLY A 39 18.13 -8.96 8.23
N ALA A 40 18.38 -10.13 8.84
CA ALA A 40 17.34 -10.95 9.43
C ALA A 40 16.64 -10.25 10.61
N ALA A 41 17.39 -9.48 11.41
CA ALA A 41 16.82 -8.69 12.50
C ALA A 41 15.94 -7.55 11.98
N VAL A 42 16.36 -6.85 10.92
CA VAL A 42 15.55 -5.83 10.24
C VAL A 42 14.24 -6.42 9.73
N VAL A 43 14.30 -7.55 9.01
CA VAL A 43 13.10 -8.24 8.50
C VAL A 43 12.18 -8.68 9.65
N ALA A 44 12.73 -9.27 10.71
CA ALA A 44 11.95 -9.74 11.85
C ALA A 44 11.25 -8.59 12.59
N ALA A 45 11.95 -7.48 12.80
CA ALA A 45 11.40 -6.27 13.40
C ALA A 45 10.33 -5.64 12.51
N ALA A 46 10.54 -5.62 11.19
CA ALA A 46 9.58 -5.08 10.24
C ALA A 46 8.27 -5.89 10.18
N PHE A 47 8.30 -7.21 10.38
CA PHE A 47 7.08 -8.01 10.59
C PHE A 47 6.32 -7.64 11.87
N LEU A 48 7.03 -7.49 13.00
CA LEU A 48 6.42 -7.06 14.26
C LEU A 48 5.81 -5.67 14.12
N LEU A 49 6.51 -4.77 13.41
CA LEU A 49 6.08 -3.43 13.10
C LEU A 49 4.82 -3.42 12.25
N ALA A 50 4.77 -4.23 11.19
CA ALA A 50 3.62 -4.35 10.30
C ALA A 50 2.39 -4.89 11.03
N TRP A 51 2.54 -5.88 11.93
CA TRP A 51 1.42 -6.38 12.73
C TRP A 51 0.91 -5.35 13.74
N ALA A 52 1.82 -4.57 14.34
CA ALA A 52 1.47 -3.49 15.25
C ALA A 52 0.74 -2.36 14.52
N ALA A 53 1.26 -1.97 13.36
CA ALA A 53 0.69 -1.04 12.41
C ALA A 53 -0.75 -1.44 12.08
N GLU A 54 -0.96 -2.59 11.45
CA GLU A 54 -2.29 -3.07 11.04
C GLU A 54 -3.25 -3.16 12.23
N ALA A 55 -2.82 -3.66 13.39
CA ALA A 55 -3.69 -3.73 14.57
C ALA A 55 -4.00 -2.35 15.19
N ALA A 56 -3.15 -1.34 15.00
CA ALA A 56 -3.36 0.01 15.51
C ALA A 56 -4.51 0.73 14.81
N HIS A 57 -4.86 0.36 13.58
CA HIS A 57 -6.03 0.90 12.88
C HIS A 57 -7.33 0.74 13.67
N LYS A 58 -7.45 -0.33 14.48
CA LYS A 58 -8.62 -0.54 15.35
C LYS A 58 -8.82 0.57 16.39
N ASP A 59 -7.76 1.27 16.78
CA ASP A 59 -7.76 2.24 17.88
C ASP A 59 -7.57 3.70 17.43
N ILE A 60 -7.18 3.95 16.17
CA ILE A 60 -6.81 5.28 15.67
C ILE A 60 -7.81 5.70 14.58
N SER A 61 -8.24 6.97 14.63
CA SER A 61 -9.11 7.55 13.59
C SER A 61 -8.44 7.55 12.22
N GLY A 62 -9.23 7.25 11.19
CA GLY A 62 -8.83 7.02 9.81
C GLY A 62 -7.62 7.75 9.24
N ALA A 63 -7.71 9.09 9.18
CA ALA A 63 -6.67 9.92 8.57
C ALA A 63 -5.29 9.79 9.22
N LEU A 64 -5.25 9.85 10.55
CA LEU A 64 -4.02 9.75 11.34
C LEU A 64 -3.48 8.32 11.32
N ALA A 65 -4.38 7.33 11.29
CA ALA A 65 -4.03 5.93 11.19
C ALA A 65 -3.29 5.64 9.88
N ILE A 66 -3.89 5.99 8.73
CA ILE A 66 -3.26 5.84 7.41
C ILE A 66 -1.89 6.51 7.37
N ALA A 67 -1.80 7.75 7.84
CA ALA A 67 -0.57 8.53 7.84
C ALA A 67 0.57 7.87 8.62
N LEU A 68 0.28 7.49 9.87
CA LEU A 68 1.28 6.88 10.73
C LEU A 68 1.64 5.48 10.24
N LEU A 69 0.66 4.68 9.79
CA LEU A 69 0.94 3.35 9.28
C LEU A 69 1.74 3.37 7.99
N ALA A 70 1.39 4.25 7.04
CA ALA A 70 2.11 4.37 5.77
C ALA A 70 3.57 4.77 5.99
N LEU A 71 3.83 5.67 6.95
CA LEU A 71 5.20 6.03 7.34
C LEU A 71 5.92 4.85 8.03
N ILE A 72 5.26 4.25 9.03
CA ILE A 72 5.90 3.25 9.89
C ILE A 72 6.13 1.92 9.17
N ALA A 73 5.24 1.51 8.26
CA ALA A 73 5.36 0.24 7.55
C ALA A 73 6.65 0.13 6.72
N VAL A 74 7.17 1.26 6.26
CA VAL A 74 8.35 1.35 5.39
C VAL A 74 9.58 1.85 6.18
N LEU A 75 9.47 1.95 7.52
CA LEU A 75 10.54 2.46 8.40
C LEU A 75 11.91 1.77 8.21
N PRO A 76 12.02 0.45 7.98
CA PRO A 76 13.30 -0.20 7.67
C PRO A 76 14.03 0.45 6.49
N GLU A 77 13.29 0.78 5.43
CA GLU A 77 13.85 1.42 4.24
C GLU A 77 14.35 2.82 4.58
N TYR A 78 13.55 3.62 5.31
CA TYR A 78 13.99 4.94 5.78
C TYR A 78 15.26 4.85 6.62
N ALA A 79 15.35 3.87 7.52
CA ALA A 79 16.51 3.75 8.40
C ALA A 79 17.80 3.51 7.61
N VAL A 80 17.75 2.69 6.55
CA VAL A 80 18.91 2.40 5.70
C VAL A 80 19.22 3.57 4.77
N ASP A 81 18.21 4.14 4.11
CA ASP A 81 18.39 5.20 3.11
C ASP A 81 18.85 6.53 3.76
N LEU A 82 18.25 6.88 4.90
CA LEU A 82 18.65 8.06 5.68
C LEU A 82 20.02 7.88 6.33
N TYR A 83 20.41 6.65 6.69
CA TYR A 83 21.77 6.37 7.15
C TYR A 83 22.78 6.69 6.05
N TYR A 84 22.56 6.22 4.81
CA TYR A 84 23.44 6.52 3.69
C TYR A 84 23.47 8.02 3.38
N ALA A 85 22.32 8.69 3.34
CA ALA A 85 22.25 10.12 3.08
C ALA A 85 22.94 10.95 4.18
N TYR A 86 22.69 10.65 5.44
CA TYR A 86 23.34 11.31 6.57
C TYR A 86 24.86 11.12 6.53
N THR A 87 25.31 9.88 6.36
CA THR A 87 26.75 9.58 6.31
C THR A 87 27.42 10.26 5.13
N ALA A 88 26.74 10.35 3.99
CA ALA A 88 27.22 11.07 2.79
C ALA A 88 27.52 12.55 3.05
N GLY A 89 26.86 13.19 4.01
CA GLY A 89 27.12 14.58 4.38
C GLY A 89 28.53 14.82 4.91
N SER A 90 29.08 13.83 5.63
CA SER A 90 30.44 13.89 6.18
C SER A 90 31.46 13.06 5.41
N ASP A 91 31.01 12.03 4.70
CA ASP A 91 31.85 11.11 3.91
C ASP A 91 31.30 10.97 2.49
N PRO A 92 31.87 11.67 1.51
CA PRO A 92 31.43 11.64 0.12
C PRO A 92 31.38 10.24 -0.52
N ALA A 93 32.08 9.24 0.02
CA ALA A 93 32.03 7.86 -0.48
C ALA A 93 30.61 7.25 -0.42
N TYR A 94 29.76 7.75 0.48
CA TYR A 94 28.39 7.27 0.66
C TYR A 94 27.37 7.97 -0.25
N THR A 95 27.76 9.05 -0.93
CA THR A 95 26.85 9.86 -1.78
C THR A 95 26.10 9.01 -2.80
N HIS A 96 26.79 8.03 -3.39
CA HIS A 96 26.24 7.14 -4.40
C HIS A 96 25.21 6.16 -3.83
N PHE A 97 25.37 5.73 -2.58
CA PHE A 97 24.54 4.69 -1.96
C PHE A 97 23.13 5.15 -1.62
N ALA A 98 22.96 6.40 -1.18
CA ALA A 98 21.62 6.95 -0.93
C ALA A 98 20.77 6.93 -2.20
N ALA A 99 21.26 7.47 -3.32
CA ALA A 99 20.52 7.41 -4.58
C ALA A 99 20.36 5.97 -5.12
N ALA A 100 21.36 5.10 -4.92
CA ALA A 100 21.30 3.71 -5.36
C ALA A 100 20.17 2.95 -4.65
N ASN A 101 20.14 3.01 -3.31
CA ASN A 101 19.13 2.36 -2.50
C ASN A 101 17.74 2.90 -2.85
N MET A 102 17.60 4.22 -2.85
CA MET A 102 16.36 4.94 -3.15
C MET A 102 15.77 4.61 -4.53
N THR A 103 16.58 4.65 -5.59
CA THR A 103 16.13 4.27 -6.95
C THR A 103 15.90 2.77 -7.09
N GLY A 104 16.63 1.97 -6.31
CA GLY A 104 16.50 0.53 -6.19
C GLY A 104 15.14 0.09 -5.63
N SER A 105 14.79 0.56 -4.44
CA SER A 105 13.50 0.27 -3.78
C SER A 105 12.32 0.67 -4.64
N ASN A 106 12.40 1.86 -5.23
CA ASN A 106 11.34 2.37 -6.09
C ASN A 106 11.11 1.54 -7.36
N ARG A 107 12.17 1.00 -7.95
CA ARG A 107 12.06 0.13 -9.12
C ARG A 107 11.71 -1.30 -8.73
N LEU A 108 12.15 -1.78 -7.57
CA LEU A 108 11.80 -3.09 -7.06
C LEU A 108 10.29 -3.16 -6.74
N LEU A 109 9.75 -2.14 -6.06
CA LEU A 109 8.32 -2.06 -5.74
C LEU A 109 7.44 -2.11 -7.00
N LEU A 110 7.76 -1.30 -8.01
CA LEU A 110 6.96 -1.19 -9.24
C LEU A 110 7.27 -2.32 -10.24
N GLY A 111 8.53 -2.67 -10.42
CA GLY A 111 9.00 -3.65 -11.40
C GLY A 111 8.87 -5.10 -10.95
N PHE A 112 8.85 -5.37 -9.65
CA PHE A 112 8.67 -6.71 -9.09
C PHE A 112 7.42 -6.82 -8.22
N GLY A 113 7.27 -5.95 -7.21
CA GLY A 113 6.19 -6.02 -6.23
C GLY A 113 4.80 -5.94 -6.86
N TRP A 114 4.55 -4.91 -7.68
CA TRP A 114 3.28 -4.73 -8.38
C TRP A 114 2.95 -5.91 -9.31
N PRO A 115 3.85 -6.33 -10.24
CA PRO A 115 3.61 -7.51 -11.06
C PRO A 115 3.31 -8.78 -10.26
N LEU A 116 4.08 -9.05 -9.21
CA LEU A 116 3.89 -10.23 -8.37
C LEU A 116 2.46 -10.27 -7.81
N VAL A 117 2.01 -9.16 -7.20
CA VAL A 117 0.68 -9.05 -6.61
C VAL A 117 -0.42 -9.15 -7.67
N VAL A 118 -0.29 -8.48 -8.81
CA VAL A 118 -1.28 -8.55 -9.91
C VAL A 118 -1.37 -9.96 -10.47
N ILE A 119 -0.24 -10.63 -10.69
CA ILE A 119 -0.21 -12.00 -11.22
C ILE A 119 -0.84 -12.97 -10.22
N VAL A 120 -0.50 -12.87 -8.93
CA VAL A 120 -1.12 -13.70 -7.89
C VAL A 120 -2.64 -13.47 -7.84
N ALA A 121 -3.09 -12.21 -7.80
CA ALA A 121 -4.51 -11.87 -7.81
C ALA A 121 -5.23 -12.39 -9.05
N TYR A 122 -4.59 -12.30 -10.23
CA TYR A 122 -5.09 -12.86 -11.48
C TYR A 122 -5.25 -14.38 -11.41
N LEU A 123 -4.23 -15.09 -10.91
CA LEU A 123 -4.26 -16.56 -10.78
C LEU A 123 -5.35 -17.03 -9.81
N VAL A 124 -5.53 -16.32 -8.69
CA VAL A 124 -6.59 -16.59 -7.71
C VAL A 124 -7.97 -16.37 -8.33
N ALA A 125 -8.18 -15.22 -8.97
CA ALA A 125 -9.45 -14.90 -9.62
C ALA A 125 -9.78 -15.89 -10.76
N ARG A 126 -8.77 -16.33 -11.52
CA ARG A 126 -8.94 -17.35 -12.57
C ARG A 126 -9.32 -18.71 -12.00
N ARG A 127 -8.77 -19.09 -10.83
CA ARG A 127 -9.16 -20.34 -10.14
C ARG A 127 -10.58 -20.27 -9.61
N LEU A 128 -10.98 -19.16 -8.99
CA LEU A 128 -12.32 -18.97 -8.43
C LEU A 128 -13.42 -18.92 -9.50
N HIS A 129 -13.12 -18.35 -10.67
CA HIS A 129 -14.07 -18.27 -11.78
C HIS A 129 -13.93 -19.41 -12.80
N ARG A 130 -13.24 -20.49 -12.44
CA ARG A 130 -13.12 -21.68 -13.28
C ARG A 130 -14.48 -22.35 -13.39
N GLY A 131 -15.09 -22.33 -14.58
CA GLY A 131 -16.40 -22.93 -14.86
C GLY A 131 -17.56 -21.93 -14.98
N THR A 132 -17.36 -20.64 -14.67
CA THR A 132 -18.42 -19.61 -14.79
C THR A 132 -18.44 -18.90 -16.14
N GLY A 133 -17.54 -19.26 -17.07
CA GLY A 133 -17.38 -18.60 -18.38
C GLY A 133 -16.82 -17.17 -18.33
N ARG A 134 -16.61 -16.61 -17.13
CA ARG A 134 -16.22 -15.22 -16.91
C ARG A 134 -14.72 -15.04 -17.07
N LYS A 135 -14.30 -14.35 -18.15
CA LYS A 135 -12.88 -14.06 -18.43
C LYS A 135 -12.37 -12.94 -17.53
N VAL A 136 -11.51 -13.27 -16.56
CA VAL A 136 -10.72 -12.28 -15.81
C VAL A 136 -9.52 -11.91 -16.67
N VAL A 137 -9.33 -10.62 -16.96
CA VAL A 137 -8.21 -10.12 -17.80
C VAL A 137 -7.46 -8.96 -17.11
N ALA A 138 -8.11 -8.26 -16.19
CA ALA A 138 -7.53 -7.15 -15.46
C ALA A 138 -8.06 -7.12 -14.03
N LEU A 139 -7.19 -6.69 -13.13
CA LEU A 139 -7.58 -6.26 -11.79
C LEU A 139 -8.21 -4.87 -11.90
N ARG A 140 -9.44 -4.71 -11.40
CA ARG A 140 -10.12 -3.41 -11.34
C ARG A 140 -9.77 -2.73 -10.02
N LEU A 141 -9.35 -1.48 -10.10
CA LEU A 141 -9.10 -0.64 -8.93
C LEU A 141 -10.39 0.14 -8.58
N PRO A 142 -10.70 0.34 -7.28
CA PRO A 142 -11.79 1.19 -6.84
C PRO A 142 -11.64 2.63 -7.34
N GLY A 143 -12.75 3.37 -7.39
CA GLY A 143 -12.73 4.79 -7.76
C GLY A 143 -11.86 5.64 -6.83
N GLU A 144 -11.78 5.26 -5.56
CA GLU A 144 -10.98 5.91 -4.51
C GLU A 144 -9.48 5.91 -4.83
N SER A 145 -8.97 4.88 -5.51
CA SER A 145 -7.57 4.81 -5.95
C SER A 145 -7.17 5.92 -6.92
N ARG A 146 -8.13 6.68 -7.49
CA ARG A 146 -7.82 7.88 -8.29
C ARG A 146 -7.05 8.93 -7.48
N LEU A 147 -7.28 9.02 -6.17
CA LEU A 147 -6.52 9.94 -5.31
C LEU A 147 -5.04 9.56 -5.30
N ASP A 148 -4.71 8.32 -4.95
CA ASP A 148 -3.33 7.85 -4.88
C ASP A 148 -2.64 7.93 -6.24
N ILE A 149 -3.33 7.51 -7.30
CA ILE A 149 -2.85 7.58 -8.69
C ILE A 149 -2.61 9.02 -9.13
N GLY A 150 -3.48 9.95 -8.74
CA GLY A 150 -3.34 11.37 -9.05
C GLY A 150 -2.10 11.99 -8.41
N PHE A 151 -1.88 11.73 -7.11
CA PHE A 151 -0.64 12.16 -6.43
C PHE A 151 0.58 11.51 -7.06
N LEU A 152 0.53 10.21 -7.34
CA LEU A 152 1.63 9.50 -8.00
C LEU A 152 1.91 10.05 -9.41
N ALA A 153 0.89 10.45 -10.16
CA ALA A 153 1.05 11.07 -11.48
C ALA A 153 1.75 12.44 -11.38
N ILE A 154 1.39 13.26 -10.39
CA ILE A 154 2.07 14.54 -10.13
C ILE A 154 3.53 14.28 -9.74
N LEU A 155 3.78 13.36 -8.81
CA LEU A 155 5.13 13.00 -8.38
C LEU A 155 5.96 12.41 -9.54
N ALA A 156 5.37 11.61 -10.42
CA ALA A 156 6.04 11.06 -11.59
C ALA A 156 6.54 12.16 -12.54
N LEU A 157 5.77 13.25 -12.70
CA LEU A 157 6.19 14.42 -13.49
C LEU A 157 7.26 15.24 -12.77
N VAL A 158 7.04 15.52 -11.49
CA VAL A 158 7.98 16.30 -10.64
C VAL A 158 9.34 15.60 -10.53
N ALA A 159 9.37 14.27 -10.52
CA ALA A 159 10.60 13.48 -10.43
C ALA A 159 11.61 13.75 -11.55
N PHE A 160 11.17 14.20 -12.74
CA PHE A 160 12.08 14.60 -13.82
C PHE A 160 12.89 15.87 -13.50
N ALA A 161 12.48 16.67 -12.52
CA ALA A 161 13.28 17.81 -12.07
C ALA A 161 14.62 17.38 -11.46
N ILE A 162 14.68 16.22 -10.80
CA ILE A 162 15.89 15.70 -10.15
C ILE A 162 17.04 15.50 -11.15
N PRO A 163 16.89 14.68 -12.22
CA PRO A 163 17.97 14.49 -13.19
C PRO A 163 18.27 15.77 -13.99
N LEU A 164 17.29 16.67 -14.18
CA LEU A 164 17.53 17.96 -14.83
C LEU A 164 18.40 18.90 -13.98
N MET A 165 18.25 18.84 -12.65
CA MET A 165 19.06 19.64 -11.72
C MET A 165 20.42 19.00 -11.41
N GLY A 166 20.60 17.70 -11.66
CA GLY A 166 21.82 16.96 -11.28
C GLY A 166 22.06 16.92 -9.76
N SER A 167 21.04 17.25 -8.97
CA SER A 167 21.09 17.34 -7.52
C SER A 167 19.68 17.34 -6.94
N ILE A 168 19.54 17.08 -5.64
CA ILE A 168 18.29 17.22 -4.89
C ILE A 168 18.47 18.35 -3.87
N PRO A 169 18.03 19.58 -4.18
CA PRO A 169 18.09 20.68 -3.21
C PRO A 169 17.17 20.45 -2.01
N ILE A 170 17.55 20.94 -0.83
CA ILE A 170 16.75 20.81 0.39
C ILE A 170 15.35 21.45 0.24
N TRP A 171 15.25 22.58 -0.47
CA TRP A 171 13.95 23.22 -0.72
C TRP A 171 13.03 22.33 -1.57
N PHE A 172 13.59 21.59 -2.52
CA PHE A 172 12.86 20.64 -3.35
C PHE A 172 12.42 19.45 -2.49
N GLY A 173 13.31 18.95 -1.63
CA GLY A 173 12.98 17.89 -0.69
C GLY A 173 11.86 18.28 0.28
N ILE A 174 11.90 19.48 0.87
CA ILE A 174 10.81 20.03 1.70
C ILE A 174 9.51 20.11 0.90
N GLY A 175 9.56 20.51 -0.37
CA GLY A 175 8.41 20.51 -1.28
C GLY A 175 7.78 19.12 -1.43
N LEU A 176 8.59 18.08 -1.62
CA LEU A 176 8.10 16.69 -1.70
C LEU A 176 7.48 16.21 -0.39
N ILE A 177 8.09 16.56 0.76
CA ILE A 177 7.53 16.26 2.08
C ILE A 177 6.16 16.95 2.26
N ALA A 178 6.03 18.20 1.82
CA ALA A 178 4.75 18.93 1.87
C ALA A 178 3.68 18.29 0.98
N VAL A 179 4.06 17.79 -0.21
CA VAL A 179 3.15 17.01 -1.09
C VAL A 179 2.70 15.73 -0.39
N PHE A 180 3.59 15.04 0.31
CA PHE A 180 3.20 13.84 1.08
C PHE A 180 2.27 14.17 2.24
N ALA A 181 2.54 15.25 2.99
CA ALA A 181 1.65 15.70 4.06
C ALA A 181 0.26 16.06 3.52
N LEU A 182 0.20 16.71 2.34
CA LEU A 182 -1.06 16.99 1.65
C LEU A 182 -1.77 15.71 1.21
N TYR A 183 -1.03 14.73 0.70
CA TYR A 183 -1.54 13.40 0.35
C TYR A 183 -2.20 12.74 1.56
N LEU A 184 -1.51 12.68 2.70
CA LEU A 184 -2.04 12.11 3.94
C LEU A 184 -3.31 12.81 4.42
N TRP A 185 -3.30 14.15 4.39
CA TRP A 185 -4.47 14.95 4.75
C TRP A 185 -5.68 14.69 3.84
N ARG A 186 -5.45 14.47 2.54
CA ARG A 186 -6.51 14.14 1.58
C ARG A 186 -6.98 12.70 1.68
N ALA A 187 -6.06 11.73 1.74
CA ALA A 187 -6.38 10.31 1.87
C ALA A 187 -7.21 10.04 3.13
N GLY A 188 -6.90 10.75 4.21
CA GLY A 188 -7.66 10.66 5.45
C GLY A 188 -9.10 11.18 5.42
N GLN A 189 -9.48 11.98 4.42
CA GLN A 189 -10.85 12.47 4.24
C GLN A 189 -11.72 11.53 3.38
N VAL A 190 -11.11 10.57 2.67
CA VAL A 190 -11.79 9.71 1.70
C VAL A 190 -12.22 8.37 2.31
N GLN A 191 -11.82 8.07 3.55
CA GLN A 191 -12.16 6.78 4.17
C GLN A 191 -13.67 6.54 4.26
N SER A 192 -14.05 5.34 3.84
CA SER A 192 -15.35 4.73 4.02
C SER A 192 -15.41 4.01 5.37
N ASP A 193 -16.58 4.03 6.03
CA ASP A 193 -16.86 3.35 7.30
C ASP A 193 -16.92 1.81 7.18
N GLU A 194 -16.21 1.20 6.22
CA GLU A 194 -16.18 -0.26 6.09
C GLU A 194 -15.38 -0.88 7.23
N GLU A 195 -15.95 -1.92 7.87
CA GLU A 195 -15.25 -2.67 8.91
C GLU A 195 -13.97 -3.31 8.35
N GLU A 196 -12.82 -2.81 8.80
CA GLU A 196 -11.52 -3.37 8.41
C GLU A 196 -11.37 -4.80 8.92
N GLU A 197 -11.31 -5.76 7.99
CA GLU A 197 -11.07 -7.16 8.31
C GLU A 197 -9.57 -7.39 8.54
N PHE A 198 -9.15 -7.39 9.81
CA PHE A 198 -7.78 -7.70 10.22
C PHE A 198 -7.37 -9.12 9.88
N VAL A 199 -6.09 -9.32 9.57
CA VAL A 199 -5.57 -10.62 9.14
C VAL A 199 -4.44 -11.12 10.03
N GLY A 200 -4.40 -12.44 10.26
CA GLY A 200 -3.20 -13.11 10.73
C GLY A 200 -2.81 -12.73 12.16
N ALA A 201 -1.63 -12.15 12.35
CA ALA A 201 -1.16 -11.73 13.67
C ALA A 201 -1.81 -10.41 14.11
N ALA A 202 -2.09 -9.51 13.18
CA ALA A 202 -2.80 -8.26 13.46
C ALA A 202 -4.22 -8.55 14.00
N ALA A 203 -4.94 -9.51 13.42
CA ALA A 203 -6.23 -9.97 13.94
C ALA A 203 -6.16 -10.43 15.41
N LEU A 204 -5.16 -11.26 15.75
CA LEU A 204 -4.98 -11.75 17.12
C LEU A 204 -4.66 -10.62 18.11
N ILE A 205 -4.03 -9.54 17.66
CA ILE A 205 -3.76 -8.34 18.47
C ILE A 205 -5.04 -7.50 18.58
N ALA A 206 -5.75 -7.31 17.47
CA ALA A 206 -7.00 -6.56 17.37
C ALA A 206 -8.09 -7.13 18.29
N ASP A 207 -8.15 -8.44 18.46
CA ASP A 207 -9.12 -9.14 19.31
C ASP A 207 -8.81 -9.04 20.81
N LEU A 208 -7.65 -8.51 21.21
CA LEU A 208 -7.34 -8.30 22.63
C LEU A 208 -8.23 -7.22 23.25
N PRO A 209 -8.50 -7.29 24.57
CA PRO A 209 -9.14 -6.19 25.31
C PRO A 209 -8.35 -4.89 25.13
N THR A 210 -9.04 -3.76 25.04
CA THR A 210 -8.47 -2.44 24.64
C THR A 210 -7.15 -2.10 25.34
N ARG A 211 -7.07 -2.27 26.67
CA ARG A 211 -5.82 -1.99 27.42
C ARG A 211 -4.68 -2.90 26.97
N SER A 212 -4.91 -4.21 26.92
CA SER A 212 -3.91 -5.19 26.48
C SER A 212 -3.52 -4.98 25.02
N ARG A 213 -4.48 -4.64 24.15
CA ARG A 213 -4.21 -4.35 22.74
C ARG A 213 -3.26 -3.16 22.60
N ARG A 214 -3.61 -2.02 23.19
CA ARG A 214 -2.79 -0.79 23.12
C ARG A 214 -1.40 -0.99 23.70
N THR A 215 -1.27 -1.64 24.85
CA THR A 215 0.06 -1.92 25.43
C THR A 215 0.89 -2.83 24.53
N THR A 216 0.26 -3.81 23.87
CA THR A 216 0.95 -4.72 22.93
C THR A 216 1.40 -3.97 21.69
N VAL A 217 0.52 -3.19 21.07
CA VAL A 217 0.82 -2.36 19.90
C VAL A 217 1.97 -1.41 20.19
N VAL A 218 1.90 -0.66 21.31
CA VAL A 218 2.98 0.27 21.71
C VAL A 218 4.29 -0.48 21.97
N ALA A 219 4.26 -1.61 22.69
CA ALA A 219 5.46 -2.40 22.94
C ALA A 219 6.09 -2.91 21.64
N LEU A 220 5.27 -3.41 20.70
CA LEU A 220 5.74 -3.87 19.40
C LEU A 220 6.34 -2.73 18.57
N PHE A 221 5.73 -1.53 18.56
CA PHE A 221 6.31 -0.36 17.90
C PHE A 221 7.68 0.00 18.48
N VAL A 222 7.77 0.14 19.80
CA VAL A 222 9.02 0.53 20.49
C VAL A 222 10.12 -0.51 20.26
N VAL A 223 9.82 -1.80 20.45
CA VAL A 223 10.80 -2.87 20.27
C VAL A 223 11.25 -2.98 18.82
N SER A 224 10.31 -2.91 17.86
CA SER A 224 10.65 -3.01 16.44
C SER A 224 11.49 -1.82 15.98
N ALA A 225 11.10 -0.59 16.35
CA ALA A 225 11.88 0.61 16.05
C ALA A 225 13.28 0.55 16.68
N ALA A 226 13.40 0.10 17.93
CA ALA A 226 14.70 -0.08 18.57
C ALA A 226 15.59 -1.09 17.84
N VAL A 227 15.04 -2.25 17.46
CA VAL A 227 15.80 -3.26 16.69
C VAL A 227 16.23 -2.72 15.33
N ILE A 228 15.33 -2.04 14.61
CA ILE A 228 15.65 -1.43 13.30
C ILE A 228 16.78 -0.41 13.45
N LEU A 229 16.68 0.53 14.38
CA LEU A 229 17.69 1.57 14.58
C LEU A 229 19.04 1.00 15.04
N LEU A 230 19.04 -0.05 15.88
CA LEU A 230 20.27 -0.74 16.29
C LEU A 230 20.91 -1.55 15.16
N SER A 231 20.13 -1.94 14.13
CA SER A 231 20.57 -2.84 13.07
C SER A 231 20.85 -2.14 11.73
N ALA A 232 20.24 -0.97 11.48
CA ALA A 232 20.28 -0.31 10.17
C ALA A 232 21.71 0.06 9.73
N GLU A 233 22.48 0.75 10.58
CA GLU A 233 23.88 1.10 10.30
C GLU A 233 24.75 -0.17 10.11
N PRO A 234 24.80 -1.14 11.04
CA PRO A 234 25.57 -2.36 10.83
C PRO A 234 25.16 -3.16 9.59
N PHE A 235 23.87 -3.20 9.29
CA PHE A 235 23.35 -3.83 8.07
C PHE A 235 23.87 -3.13 6.82
N ALA A 236 23.74 -1.80 6.76
CA ALA A 236 24.18 -0.97 5.65
C ALA A 236 25.69 -1.08 5.39
N GLU A 237 26.49 -1.04 6.46
CA GLU A 237 27.95 -1.23 6.41
C GLU A 237 28.33 -2.63 5.94
N SER A 238 27.70 -3.65 6.52
CA SER A 238 27.97 -5.05 6.17
C SER A 238 27.59 -5.36 4.73
N LEU A 239 26.57 -4.70 4.19
CA LEU A 239 26.17 -4.81 2.80
C LEU A 239 27.27 -4.30 1.86
N VAL A 240 27.79 -3.10 2.13
CA VAL A 240 28.89 -2.50 1.35
C VAL A 240 30.15 -3.35 1.45
N ALA A 241 30.54 -3.74 2.67
CA ALA A 241 31.72 -4.56 2.92
C ALA A 241 31.62 -5.98 2.34
N SER A 242 30.42 -6.57 2.32
CA SER A 242 30.16 -7.87 1.67
C SER A 242 30.37 -7.80 0.16
N GLY A 243 29.98 -6.70 -0.49
CA GLY A 243 30.26 -6.47 -1.91
C GLY A 243 31.76 -6.57 -2.19
N SER A 244 32.56 -5.82 -1.44
CA SER A 244 34.02 -5.85 -1.56
C SER A 244 34.61 -7.23 -1.29
N ALA A 245 34.12 -7.95 -0.28
CA ALA A 245 34.62 -9.28 0.08
C ALA A 245 34.26 -10.37 -0.94
N LEU A 246 33.10 -10.26 -1.59
CA LEU A 246 32.61 -11.23 -2.57
C LEU A 246 32.99 -10.88 -4.02
N GLY A 247 33.61 -9.71 -4.25
CA GLY A 247 33.89 -9.21 -5.59
C GLY A 247 32.64 -8.79 -6.37
N ILE A 248 31.57 -8.41 -5.66
CA ILE A 248 30.31 -7.92 -6.22
C ILE A 248 30.26 -6.40 -6.05
N ASP A 249 29.80 -5.66 -7.07
CA ASP A 249 29.63 -4.20 -6.97
C ASP A 249 28.75 -3.83 -5.76
N SER A 250 29.30 -3.08 -4.80
CA SER A 250 28.55 -2.65 -3.61
C SER A 250 27.35 -1.78 -4.00
N TYR A 251 27.45 -1.01 -5.09
CA TYR A 251 26.31 -0.24 -5.61
C TYR A 251 25.15 -1.18 -5.99
N PHE A 252 25.44 -2.32 -6.62
CA PHE A 252 24.43 -3.31 -6.98
C PHE A 252 23.76 -3.92 -5.74
N LEU A 253 24.54 -4.26 -4.71
CA LEU A 253 23.98 -4.81 -3.46
C LEU A 253 23.12 -3.78 -2.73
N VAL A 254 23.58 -2.53 -2.63
CA VAL A 254 22.82 -1.43 -2.03
C VAL A 254 21.52 -1.17 -2.80
N GLN A 255 21.58 -1.19 -4.12
CA GLN A 255 20.41 -0.93 -4.97
C GLN A 255 19.36 -2.05 -4.94
N TRP A 256 19.77 -3.32 -4.79
CA TRP A 256 18.84 -4.44 -4.97
C TRP A 256 18.62 -5.27 -3.72
N LEU A 257 19.67 -5.54 -2.94
CA LEU A 257 19.58 -6.43 -1.79
C LEU A 257 19.08 -5.70 -0.54
N ALA A 258 19.48 -4.45 -0.32
CA ALA A 258 18.95 -3.65 0.80
C ALA A 258 17.43 -3.47 0.69
N PRO A 259 16.89 -2.94 -0.42
CA PRO A 259 15.45 -2.79 -0.60
C PRO A 259 14.68 -4.11 -0.55
N LEU A 260 15.26 -5.19 -1.08
CA LEU A 260 14.61 -6.49 -1.02
C LEU A 260 14.42 -6.97 0.42
N ALA A 261 15.39 -6.68 1.31
CA ALA A 261 15.29 -7.04 2.71
C ALA A 261 14.36 -6.09 3.50
N SER A 262 14.49 -4.78 3.30
CA SER A 262 13.67 -3.77 4.00
C SER A 262 12.19 -3.82 3.60
N GLU A 263 11.89 -4.13 2.33
CA GLU A 263 10.52 -4.14 1.77
C GLU A 263 9.85 -5.53 1.79
N ALA A 264 10.59 -6.61 2.13
CA ALA A 264 10.06 -7.97 2.12
C ALA A 264 8.74 -8.15 2.90
N PRO A 265 8.57 -7.58 4.12
CA PRO A 265 7.32 -7.70 4.86
C PRO A 265 6.14 -7.05 4.14
N GLU A 266 6.34 -5.90 3.51
CA GLU A 266 5.31 -5.23 2.71
C GLU A 266 4.88 -6.13 1.53
N PHE A 267 5.83 -6.67 0.77
CA PHE A 267 5.53 -7.57 -0.33
C PHE A 267 4.77 -8.82 0.13
N ILE A 268 5.18 -9.43 1.25
CA ILE A 268 4.53 -10.63 1.78
C ILE A 268 3.09 -10.34 2.19
N ILE A 269 2.83 -9.20 2.85
CA ILE A 269 1.48 -8.80 3.25
C ILE A 269 0.60 -8.55 2.02
N ALA A 270 1.09 -7.81 1.02
CA ALA A 270 0.35 -7.57 -0.21
C ALA A 270 0.04 -8.88 -0.95
N VAL A 271 0.98 -9.82 -1.01
CA VAL A 271 0.75 -11.16 -1.58
C VAL A 271 -0.29 -11.94 -0.77
N MET A 272 -0.28 -11.87 0.57
CA MET A 272 -1.30 -12.51 1.41
C MET A 272 -2.71 -11.96 1.13
N PHE A 273 -2.86 -10.65 0.90
CA PHE A 273 -4.14 -10.07 0.47
C PHE A 273 -4.56 -10.55 -0.91
N ALA A 274 -3.63 -10.58 -1.88
CA ALA A 274 -3.93 -11.10 -3.22
C ALA A 274 -4.34 -12.58 -3.21
N LEU A 275 -3.69 -13.41 -2.40
CA LEU A 275 -4.01 -14.83 -2.21
C LEU A 275 -5.43 -15.06 -1.67
N ARG A 276 -5.98 -14.07 -0.94
CA ARG A 276 -7.34 -14.09 -0.38
C ARG A 276 -8.39 -13.48 -1.32
N GLY A 277 -8.01 -13.15 -2.55
CA GLY A 277 -8.90 -12.49 -3.51
C GLY A 277 -9.03 -10.98 -3.30
N LYS A 278 -8.31 -10.39 -2.34
CA LYS A 278 -8.27 -8.93 -2.07
C LYS A 278 -7.22 -8.22 -2.93
N GLY A 279 -7.18 -8.55 -4.23
CA GLY A 279 -6.14 -8.03 -5.14
C GLY A 279 -6.15 -6.50 -5.27
N ALA A 280 -7.32 -5.88 -5.26
CA ALA A 280 -7.45 -4.42 -5.35
C ALA A 280 -6.86 -3.72 -4.13
N ALA A 281 -7.16 -4.22 -2.92
CA ALA A 281 -6.56 -3.71 -1.68
C ALA A 281 -5.04 -3.92 -1.67
N ALA A 282 -4.57 -5.10 -2.09
CA ALA A 282 -3.15 -5.42 -2.17
C ALA A 282 -2.37 -4.47 -3.10
N ILE A 283 -2.94 -4.08 -4.24
CA ILE A 283 -2.31 -3.08 -5.12
C ILE A 283 -2.48 -1.67 -4.58
N GLY A 284 -3.61 -1.35 -3.95
CA GLY A 284 -3.81 -0.07 -3.27
C GLY A 284 -2.70 0.22 -2.25
N THR A 285 -2.33 -0.76 -1.42
CA THR A 285 -1.24 -0.59 -0.44
C THR A 285 0.10 -0.31 -1.12
N LEU A 286 0.45 -1.06 -2.18
CA LEU A 286 1.70 -0.84 -2.91
C LEU A 286 1.73 0.48 -3.72
N ILE A 287 0.57 1.00 -4.14
CA ILE A 287 0.49 2.33 -4.76
C ILE A 287 0.72 3.41 -3.69
N ALA A 288 0.10 3.29 -2.52
CA ALA A 288 0.30 4.22 -1.41
C ALA A 288 1.77 4.23 -0.94
N SER A 289 2.39 3.06 -0.82
CA SER A 289 3.83 2.95 -0.51
C SER A 289 4.70 3.60 -1.59
N LYS A 290 4.34 3.44 -2.88
CA LYS A 290 5.04 4.14 -3.97
C LYS A 290 4.92 5.66 -3.86
N VAL A 291 3.74 6.19 -3.52
CA VAL A 291 3.56 7.64 -3.26
C VAL A 291 4.49 8.09 -2.14
N ASN A 292 4.53 7.35 -1.03
CA ASN A 292 5.40 7.62 0.11
C ASN A 292 6.88 7.63 -0.27
N GLN A 293 7.36 6.58 -0.94
CA GLN A 293 8.76 6.46 -1.37
C GLN A 293 9.16 7.54 -2.40
N TRP A 294 8.26 7.98 -3.27
CA TRP A 294 8.57 9.00 -4.27
C TRP A 294 8.42 10.45 -3.78
N SER A 295 7.87 10.63 -2.57
CA SER A 295 7.69 11.94 -1.96
C SER A 295 8.51 12.08 -0.69
N LEU A 296 8.06 11.48 0.42
CA LEU A 296 8.68 11.63 1.72
C LEU A 296 10.11 11.07 1.75
N LEU A 297 10.35 9.87 1.19
CA LEU A 297 11.69 9.26 1.20
C LEU A 297 12.67 10.12 0.39
N VAL A 298 12.39 10.39 -0.90
CA VAL A 298 13.21 11.33 -1.72
C VAL A 298 13.41 12.66 -0.99
N GLY A 299 12.34 13.23 -0.45
CA GLY A 299 12.36 14.55 0.15
C GLY A 299 13.17 14.64 1.44
N SER A 300 13.29 13.52 2.16
CA SER A 300 14.07 13.40 3.39
C SER A 300 15.57 13.21 3.14
N LEU A 301 16.00 12.72 1.97
CA LEU A 301 17.42 12.53 1.64
C LEU A 301 18.26 13.81 1.76
N PRO A 302 17.92 14.95 1.11
CA PRO A 302 18.73 16.16 1.23
C PRO A 302 18.70 16.76 2.64
N VAL A 303 17.65 16.48 3.42
CA VAL A 303 17.57 16.90 4.83
C VAL A 303 18.56 16.09 5.68
N ALA A 304 18.61 14.78 5.48
CA ALA A 304 19.58 13.91 6.17
C ALA A 304 21.01 14.23 5.76
N TYR A 305 21.27 14.42 4.47
CA TYR A 305 22.58 14.84 3.95
C TYR A 305 23.07 16.14 4.58
N TRP A 306 22.21 17.16 4.62
CA TRP A 306 22.53 18.42 5.30
C TRP A 306 22.77 18.24 6.80
N ALA A 307 21.94 17.45 7.48
CA ALA A 307 22.12 17.14 8.91
C ALA A 307 23.42 16.36 9.20
N GLY A 308 23.92 15.60 8.23
CA GLY A 308 25.18 14.89 8.27
C GLY A 308 26.43 15.75 8.01
N GLY A 309 26.25 17.04 7.74
CA GLY A 309 27.35 17.98 7.47
C GLY A 309 27.54 18.32 6.00
N GLY A 310 26.67 17.83 5.11
CA GLY A 310 26.68 18.14 3.69
C GLY A 310 26.09 19.52 3.37
N ASP A 311 26.25 19.93 2.11
CA ASP A 311 25.65 21.16 1.59
C ASP A 311 24.11 21.10 1.52
N ALA A 312 23.47 22.24 1.22
CA ALA A 312 22.01 22.35 1.08
C ALA A 312 21.41 21.64 -0.15
N ALA A 313 22.22 20.86 -0.89
CA ALA A 313 21.78 20.04 -2.02
C ALA A 313 22.58 18.74 -2.04
N LEU A 314 21.88 17.61 -2.13
CA LEU A 314 22.50 16.30 -2.32
C LEU A 314 22.95 16.19 -3.79
N PRO A 315 24.26 16.13 -4.08
CA PRO A 315 24.75 16.05 -5.46
C PRO A 315 24.48 14.66 -6.07
N LEU A 316 24.23 14.63 -7.37
CA LEU A 316 24.09 13.39 -8.15
C LEU A 316 25.17 13.35 -9.24
N ASP A 317 25.91 12.26 -9.30
CA ASP A 317 26.84 11.99 -10.39
C ASP A 317 26.09 11.50 -11.65
N GLY A 318 26.84 11.29 -12.73
CA GLY A 318 26.27 10.82 -14.01
C GLY A 318 25.49 9.51 -13.87
N ARG A 319 26.01 8.53 -13.09
CA ARG A 319 25.34 7.24 -12.87
C ARG A 319 24.03 7.42 -12.13
N GLN A 320 24.00 8.23 -11.08
CA GLN A 320 22.81 8.49 -10.28
C GLN A 320 21.75 9.23 -11.10
N VAL A 321 22.16 10.21 -11.92
CA VAL A 321 21.26 10.88 -12.87
C VAL A 321 20.62 9.88 -13.84
N GLU A 322 21.39 8.96 -14.42
CA GLU A 322 20.88 7.87 -15.26
C GLU A 322 19.85 7.00 -14.53
N GLU A 323 20.15 6.60 -13.29
CA GLU A 323 19.25 5.78 -12.48
C GLU A 323 17.96 6.52 -12.11
N PHE A 324 18.01 7.83 -11.86
CA PHE A 324 16.83 8.65 -11.63
C PHE A 324 15.98 8.80 -12.89
N VAL A 325 16.58 8.99 -14.08
CA VAL A 325 15.85 9.01 -15.35
C VAL A 325 15.11 7.68 -15.58
N LEU A 326 15.81 6.55 -15.37
CA LEU A 326 15.23 5.22 -15.52
C LEU A 326 14.10 4.99 -14.50
N THR A 327 14.26 5.44 -13.26
CA THR A 327 13.23 5.29 -12.23
C THR A 327 12.02 6.20 -12.48
N ALA A 328 12.23 7.43 -12.94
CA ALA A 328 11.17 8.37 -13.28
C ALA A 328 10.35 7.88 -14.48
N THR A 329 11.00 7.40 -15.53
CA THR A 329 10.33 6.83 -16.71
C THR A 329 9.57 5.54 -16.39
N GLN A 330 10.11 4.68 -15.52
CA GLN A 330 9.39 3.49 -15.05
C GLN A 330 8.16 3.88 -14.21
N THR A 331 8.28 4.89 -13.35
CA THR A 331 7.16 5.39 -12.56
C THR A 331 6.07 5.99 -13.45
N LEU A 332 6.45 6.76 -14.47
CA LEU A 332 5.54 7.28 -15.49
C LEU A 332 4.81 6.15 -16.24
N LEU A 333 5.52 5.08 -16.61
CA LEU A 333 4.92 3.90 -17.24
C LEU A 333 3.92 3.20 -16.29
N GLY A 334 4.28 3.02 -15.01
CA GLY A 334 3.39 2.43 -14.01
C GLY A 334 2.11 3.23 -13.85
N VAL A 335 2.20 4.57 -13.73
CA VAL A 335 1.05 5.48 -13.70
C VAL A 335 0.20 5.32 -14.97
N ALA A 336 0.82 5.35 -16.15
CA ALA A 336 0.11 5.24 -17.42
C ALA A 336 -0.69 3.92 -17.54
N ILE A 337 -0.18 2.81 -16.98
CA ILE A 337 -0.86 1.52 -16.96
C ILE A 337 -2.10 1.55 -16.06
N ILE A 338 -2.04 2.20 -14.89
CA ILE A 338 -3.11 2.15 -13.90
C ILE A 338 -4.08 3.33 -13.97
N ILE A 339 -3.80 4.35 -14.79
CA ILE A 339 -4.61 5.58 -14.86
C ILE A 339 -6.09 5.34 -15.20
N GLY A 340 -6.37 4.28 -15.97
CA GLY A 340 -7.72 3.82 -16.31
C GLY A 340 -8.37 2.92 -15.25
N LEU A 341 -7.80 2.82 -14.04
CA LEU A 341 -8.24 1.96 -12.93
C LEU A 341 -8.31 0.46 -13.28
N ARG A 342 -7.51 0.02 -14.26
CA ARG A 342 -7.54 -1.37 -14.76
C ARG A 342 -6.13 -1.88 -15.00
N PHE A 343 -5.63 -2.68 -14.07
CA PHE A 343 -4.30 -3.27 -14.18
C PHE A 343 -4.38 -4.65 -14.87
N HIS A 344 -4.01 -4.68 -16.14
CA HIS A 344 -3.99 -5.91 -16.94
C HIS A 344 -2.79 -6.79 -16.58
N TRP A 345 -2.98 -8.11 -16.55
CA TRP A 345 -1.91 -9.05 -16.20
C TRP A 345 -0.75 -9.06 -17.22
N TRP A 346 -1.04 -8.77 -18.50
CA TRP A 346 -0.02 -8.60 -19.52
C TRP A 346 0.85 -7.36 -19.28
N SER A 347 0.25 -6.26 -18.80
CA SER A 347 1.00 -5.06 -18.40
C SER A 347 1.89 -5.33 -17.19
N ALA A 348 1.41 -6.12 -16.22
CA ALA A 348 2.22 -6.60 -15.11
C ALA A 348 3.40 -7.45 -15.59
N LEU A 349 3.17 -8.40 -16.50
CA LEU A 349 4.26 -9.20 -17.09
C LEU A 349 5.25 -8.33 -17.87
N GLY A 350 4.78 -7.33 -18.61
CA GLY A 350 5.61 -6.37 -19.34
C GLY A 350 6.49 -5.52 -18.40
N LEU A 351 5.94 -5.05 -17.28
CA LEU A 351 6.71 -4.35 -16.24
C LEU A 351 7.79 -5.25 -15.63
N ALA A 352 7.44 -6.49 -15.29
CA ALA A 352 8.41 -7.47 -14.76
C ALA A 352 9.50 -7.82 -15.77
N ALA A 353 9.17 -7.93 -17.06
CA ALA A 353 10.13 -8.19 -18.12
C ALA A 353 11.09 -7.01 -18.30
N LEU A 354 10.58 -5.77 -18.37
CA LEU A 354 11.42 -4.57 -18.47
C LEU A 354 12.33 -4.41 -17.25
N PHE A 355 11.81 -4.71 -16.05
CA PHE A 355 12.58 -4.74 -14.81
C PHE A 355 13.67 -5.82 -14.85
N ALA A 356 13.36 -7.03 -15.31
CA ALA A 356 14.34 -8.13 -15.42
C ALA A 356 15.46 -7.80 -16.42
N VAL A 357 15.13 -7.19 -17.56
CA VAL A 357 16.12 -6.80 -18.59
C VAL A 357 17.16 -5.83 -18.02
N GLN A 358 16.78 -4.93 -17.11
CA GLN A 358 17.71 -3.95 -16.54
C GLN A 358 18.91 -4.59 -15.81
N PHE A 359 18.77 -5.82 -15.28
CA PHE A 359 19.87 -6.51 -14.60
C PHE A 359 20.94 -6.99 -15.58
N ALA A 360 20.58 -7.20 -16.85
CA ALA A 360 21.52 -7.55 -17.92
C ALA A 360 22.10 -6.31 -18.61
N VAL A 361 21.50 -5.14 -18.41
CA VAL A 361 21.87 -3.88 -19.06
C VAL A 361 22.60 -3.00 -18.05
N THR A 362 23.93 -3.15 -18.01
CA THR A 362 24.78 -2.48 -17.01
C THR A 362 25.43 -1.19 -17.52
N ASP A 363 25.37 -0.91 -18.83
CA ASP A 363 25.99 0.25 -19.44
C ASP A 363 25.06 1.48 -19.47
N THR A 364 25.67 2.67 -19.51
CA THR A 364 24.96 3.96 -19.61
C THR A 364 24.01 4.05 -20.80
N GLY A 365 24.47 3.63 -21.98
CA GLY A 365 23.66 3.71 -23.20
C GLY A 365 22.39 2.86 -23.08
N GLY A 366 22.55 1.64 -22.56
CA GLY A 366 21.45 0.73 -22.27
C GLY A 366 20.44 1.27 -21.27
N ARG A 367 20.87 1.94 -20.19
CA ARG A 367 19.95 2.59 -19.22
C ARG A 367 19.09 3.67 -19.87
N TYR A 368 19.67 4.50 -20.75
CA TYR A 368 18.91 5.50 -21.51
C TYR A 368 17.97 4.87 -22.55
N VAL A 369 18.39 3.80 -23.23
CA VAL A 369 17.52 3.06 -24.16
C VAL A 369 16.32 2.48 -23.43
N LEU A 370 16.52 1.84 -22.28
CA LEU A 370 15.43 1.34 -21.45
C LEU A 370 14.49 2.46 -21.00
N SER A 371 15.04 3.59 -20.57
CA SER A 371 14.26 4.77 -20.19
C SER A 371 13.40 5.29 -21.36
N ALA A 372 13.98 5.35 -22.56
CA ALA A 372 13.27 5.78 -23.77
C ALA A 372 12.16 4.80 -24.17
N VAL A 373 12.41 3.50 -24.06
CA VAL A 373 11.38 2.46 -24.30
C VAL A 373 10.24 2.60 -23.29
N GLN A 374 10.55 2.77 -22.00
CA GLN A 374 9.54 2.97 -20.96
C GLN A 374 8.73 4.24 -21.20
N ALA A 375 9.37 5.35 -21.55
CA ALA A 375 8.70 6.61 -21.88
C ALA A 375 7.79 6.47 -23.11
N ALA A 376 8.25 5.82 -24.19
CA ALA A 376 7.44 5.60 -25.39
C ALA A 376 6.20 4.74 -25.10
N LEU A 377 6.37 3.67 -24.31
CA LEU A 377 5.25 2.84 -23.86
C LEU A 377 4.29 3.65 -22.96
N ALA A 378 4.81 4.46 -22.04
CA ALA A 378 4.00 5.31 -21.18
C ALA A 378 3.15 6.29 -22.01
N VAL A 379 3.74 6.95 -23.01
CA VAL A 379 3.01 7.83 -23.94
C VAL A 379 1.92 7.06 -24.67
N ALA A 380 2.19 5.86 -25.18
CA ALA A 380 1.18 5.04 -25.85
C ALA A 380 0.00 4.70 -24.93
N PHE A 381 0.26 4.31 -23.68
CA PHE A 381 -0.78 4.06 -22.67
C PHE A 381 -1.56 5.32 -22.32
N LEU A 382 -0.89 6.46 -22.12
CA LEU A 382 -1.53 7.75 -21.84
C LEU A 382 -2.43 8.20 -23.00
N VAL A 383 -2.00 8.04 -24.25
CA VAL A 383 -2.82 8.36 -25.44
C VAL A 383 -4.05 7.45 -25.51
N ALA A 384 -3.86 6.15 -25.23
CA ALA A 384 -4.95 5.18 -25.20
C ALA A 384 -5.95 5.50 -24.08
N HIS A 385 -5.49 6.00 -22.93
CA HIS A 385 -6.28 6.27 -21.74
C HIS A 385 -6.49 7.78 -21.49
N ARG A 386 -6.41 8.60 -22.56
CA ARG A 386 -6.43 10.08 -22.47
C ARG A 386 -7.64 10.67 -21.75
N ARG A 387 -8.76 9.94 -21.74
CA ARG A 387 -9.99 10.36 -21.06
C ARG A 387 -9.89 10.27 -19.54
N ASP A 388 -9.00 9.41 -19.03
CA ASP A 388 -8.79 9.20 -17.59
C ASP A 388 -7.71 10.10 -17.00
N ILE A 389 -6.92 10.79 -17.83
CA ILE A 389 -5.84 11.69 -17.39
C ILE A 389 -6.37 12.84 -16.53
N LEU A 390 -7.32 13.63 -17.06
CA LEU A 390 -7.86 14.78 -16.33
C LEU A 390 -8.58 14.35 -15.04
N PRO A 391 -9.44 13.32 -15.03
CA PRO A 391 -10.01 12.81 -13.79
C PRO A 391 -8.97 12.36 -12.76
N ALA A 392 -7.88 11.71 -13.18
CA ALA A 392 -6.82 11.29 -12.27
C ALA A 392 -6.06 12.50 -11.68
N LEU A 393 -5.67 13.48 -12.51
CA LEU A 393 -4.96 14.68 -12.04
C LEU A 393 -5.84 15.64 -11.23
N ALA A 394 -7.16 15.63 -11.45
CA ALA A 394 -8.11 16.44 -10.69
C ALA A 394 -8.46 15.81 -9.33
N ALA A 395 -8.35 14.49 -9.17
CA ALA A 395 -8.75 13.79 -7.94
C ALA A 395 -8.04 14.30 -6.66
N PRO A 396 -6.72 14.60 -6.66
CA PRO A 396 -6.04 15.21 -5.52
C PRO A 396 -6.62 16.56 -5.09
N PHE A 397 -7.29 17.29 -5.99
CA PHE A 397 -7.78 18.64 -5.76
C PHE A 397 -9.30 18.71 -5.58
N ALA A 398 -10.04 17.73 -6.11
CA ALA A 398 -11.49 17.61 -5.98
C ALA A 398 -11.90 17.66 -4.50
N ARG A 399 -12.99 18.37 -4.18
CA ARG A 399 -13.56 18.33 -2.83
C ARG A 399 -14.13 16.94 -2.58
N ALA A 400 -13.96 16.43 -1.36
CA ALA A 400 -14.69 15.25 -0.90
C ALA A 400 -16.18 15.61 -0.93
N SER A 401 -16.85 15.32 -2.03
CA SER A 401 -18.30 15.40 -2.10
C SER A 401 -18.81 14.33 -1.14
N GLY A 402 -19.33 14.74 0.02
CA GLY A 402 -19.99 13.83 0.94
C GLY A 402 -21.13 13.13 0.20
N ARG A 403 -20.88 11.90 -0.26
CA ARG A 403 -21.94 10.99 -0.70
C ARG A 403 -22.49 10.26 0.51
N GLY A 404 -23.14 11.02 1.38
CA GLY A 404 -24.31 10.52 2.08
C GLY A 404 -25.52 10.90 1.23
N THR A 405 -26.47 9.97 1.07
CA THR A 405 -27.87 10.18 0.64
C THR A 405 -28.27 10.27 -0.85
N ASP A 406 -27.51 9.79 -1.82
CA ASP A 406 -28.06 9.62 -3.20
C ASP A 406 -28.46 8.18 -3.56
N GLY A 407 -28.22 7.20 -2.66
CA GLY A 407 -28.67 5.80 -2.85
C GLY A 407 -30.10 5.52 -2.39
N SER A 408 -30.73 6.46 -1.68
CA SER A 408 -32.07 6.28 -1.09
C SER A 408 -33.20 6.75 -2.01
N GLU A 409 -32.96 7.66 -2.97
CA GLU A 409 -34.03 8.14 -3.86
C GLU A 409 -34.32 7.17 -5.03
N GLU A 410 -33.31 6.46 -5.56
CA GLU A 410 -33.54 5.42 -6.59
C GLU A 410 -34.20 4.16 -6.01
N ALA A 411 -33.96 3.83 -4.73
CA ALA A 411 -34.59 2.69 -4.07
C ALA A 411 -36.07 2.95 -3.72
N VAL A 412 -36.43 4.20 -3.38
CA VAL A 412 -37.82 4.58 -3.08
C VAL A 412 -38.63 4.74 -4.37
N ALA A 413 -38.03 5.23 -5.47
CA ALA A 413 -38.71 5.30 -6.77
C ALA A 413 -38.98 3.91 -7.39
N ALA A 414 -38.07 2.95 -7.20
CA ALA A 414 -38.25 1.56 -7.65
C ALA A 414 -39.29 0.79 -6.82
N GLY A 415 -39.39 1.05 -5.51
CA GLY A 415 -40.41 0.47 -4.63
C GLY A 415 -41.83 0.99 -4.95
N ALA A 416 -41.98 2.30 -5.15
CA ALA A 416 -43.28 2.91 -5.45
C ALA A 416 -43.85 2.52 -6.83
N SER A 417 -42.97 2.15 -7.78
CA SER A 417 -43.37 1.70 -9.12
C SER A 417 -43.83 0.23 -9.13
N ALA A 418 -43.32 -0.61 -8.23
CA ALA A 418 -43.74 -2.01 -8.07
C ALA A 418 -45.08 -2.11 -7.32
N GLU A 419 -45.35 -1.21 -6.36
CA GLU A 419 -46.59 -1.20 -5.59
C GLU A 419 -47.81 -0.75 -6.43
N ARG A 420 -47.62 0.18 -7.39
CA ARG A 420 -48.69 0.57 -8.33
C ARG A 420 -49.00 -0.47 -9.41
N ALA A 421 -48.10 -1.42 -9.68
CA ALA A 421 -48.35 -2.49 -10.65
C ALA A 421 -49.09 -3.70 -10.04
N GLY A 422 -49.13 -3.81 -8.71
CA GLY A 422 -49.82 -4.89 -7.99
C GLY A 422 -51.31 -4.64 -7.74
N GLU A 423 -51.77 -3.38 -7.77
CA GLU A 423 -53.17 -3.03 -7.47
C GLU A 423 -54.09 -3.00 -8.70
N THR A 424 -53.57 -3.13 -9.93
CA THR A 424 -54.39 -3.02 -11.15
C THR A 424 -54.92 -4.36 -11.69
N SER A 425 -54.70 -5.49 -11.01
CA SER A 425 -55.17 -6.81 -11.49
C SER A 425 -56.30 -7.45 -10.67
N ALA A 426 -56.97 -6.70 -9.80
CA ALA A 426 -58.09 -7.21 -8.99
C ALA A 426 -59.31 -6.29 -9.04
N GLN A 427 -59.81 -5.99 -10.24
CA GLN A 427 -61.16 -5.47 -10.43
C GLN A 427 -61.68 -5.87 -11.81
N GLY A 428 -62.59 -6.84 -11.83
CA GLY A 428 -63.23 -7.28 -13.07
C GLY A 428 -63.98 -8.60 -12.93
N ALA A 429 -65.05 -8.64 -12.12
CA ALA A 429 -66.19 -9.52 -12.36
C ALA A 429 -67.35 -9.23 -11.38
N GLY A 430 -68.49 -8.82 -11.93
CA GLY A 430 -69.82 -9.26 -11.46
C GLY A 430 -70.62 -8.31 -10.57
N GLU A 431 -71.39 -7.43 -11.19
CA GLU A 431 -72.60 -6.81 -10.61
C GLU A 431 -73.75 -7.84 -10.56
N ASP A 432 -74.49 -7.88 -9.45
CA ASP A 432 -75.85 -8.43 -9.37
C ASP A 432 -76.67 -7.54 -8.40
N PRO A 433 -77.77 -6.89 -8.85
CA PRO A 433 -78.56 -5.99 -8.01
C PRO A 433 -79.93 -6.59 -7.68
N ALA A 434 -80.17 -7.04 -6.45
CA ALA A 434 -81.52 -7.20 -5.90
C ALA A 434 -81.53 -7.43 -4.38
N ARG A 435 -82.54 -6.83 -3.73
CA ARG A 435 -83.05 -7.01 -2.35
C ARG A 435 -82.40 -6.14 -1.28
N GLU A 436 -82.96 -4.96 -0.96
CA GLU A 436 -84.24 -4.70 -0.29
C GLU A 436 -84.17 -5.04 1.22
N SER A 437 -83.95 -3.97 2.00
CA SER A 437 -84.76 -3.55 3.14
C SER A 437 -85.42 -4.64 4.00
N ALA A 438 -84.95 -4.84 5.25
CA ALA A 438 -85.82 -4.94 6.43
C ALA A 438 -85.05 -5.21 7.73
N GLU A 439 -85.48 -4.48 8.76
CA GLU A 439 -85.59 -4.88 10.16
C GLU A 439 -84.36 -4.86 11.08
N ALA A 440 -84.28 -3.72 11.75
CA ALA A 440 -83.91 -3.59 13.14
C ALA A 440 -84.84 -4.38 14.09
N ALA A 441 -84.26 -4.71 15.24
CA ALA A 441 -84.87 -4.87 16.56
C ALA A 441 -85.46 -6.24 16.97
N SER A 442 -85.19 -6.53 18.25
CA SER A 442 -85.86 -7.47 19.16
C SER A 442 -85.36 -8.92 19.18
N ALA A 443 -84.62 -9.28 20.23
CA ALA A 443 -85.23 -9.91 21.40
C ALA A 443 -84.16 -10.45 22.35
N ALA A 444 -84.11 -9.88 23.55
CA ALA A 444 -83.60 -10.54 24.73
C ALA A 444 -84.70 -11.46 25.30
N LEU A 445 -84.35 -12.65 25.79
CA LEU A 445 -84.77 -13.21 27.10
C LEU A 445 -84.43 -14.71 27.26
N ASP A 446 -84.01 -15.03 28.49
CA ASP A 446 -84.17 -16.29 29.24
C ASP A 446 -83.31 -17.55 28.96
N ALA A 447 -82.19 -17.63 29.70
CA ALA A 447 -81.77 -18.62 30.74
C ALA A 447 -82.32 -20.09 30.76
N PRO A 448 -81.75 -21.06 31.54
CA PRO A 448 -80.43 -21.18 32.22
C PRO A 448 -79.68 -22.53 31.97
N ARG A 449 -78.50 -22.66 32.59
CA ARG A 449 -77.58 -23.85 32.66
C ARG A 449 -78.22 -25.13 33.27
N PRO A 450 -77.56 -26.31 33.17
CA PRO A 450 -76.65 -26.71 34.27
C PRO A 450 -75.37 -27.47 33.86
N ALA A 451 -74.53 -27.64 34.89
CA ALA A 451 -73.15 -28.13 34.97
C ALA A 451 -72.88 -29.60 34.59
N ARG A 452 -71.60 -29.89 34.31
CA ARG A 452 -70.84 -31.13 34.65
C ARG A 452 -69.33 -30.87 34.45
N THR A 453 -68.56 -30.59 35.50
CA THR A 453 -67.71 -31.51 36.30
C THR A 453 -66.63 -32.30 35.53
N GLY A 454 -65.38 -31.87 35.71
CA GLY A 454 -64.23 -32.67 36.14
C GLY A 454 -63.62 -33.70 35.18
N ARG A 455 -62.36 -33.50 34.76
CA ARG A 455 -61.14 -33.84 35.51
C ARG A 455 -59.93 -33.17 34.90
#